data_AF-A0A0P8AAE5-F1
#
_entry.id   AF-A0A0P8AAE5-F1
#
_cell.length_a   1.000
_cell.length_b   1.000
_cell.length_c   1.000
_cell.angle_alpha   90.00
_cell.angle_beta   90.00
_cell.angle_gamma   90.00
#
_symmetry.space_group_name_H-M   'P 1'
#
loop_
_entity.id
_entity.type
_entity.pdbx_description
1 polymer ?
#
loop_
_entity_poly.entity_id
_entity_poly.type
_entity_poly.pdbx_seq_one_letter_code
_entity_poly.pdbx_strand_id
1 'polypeptide(L)'
;MAKTNQIPFNPSNAFHDDIQRVQSINQGWKLAAELVACNSVHSALADSLKNLKNRQQIRLLREHAPHNIFLQVDHETESDEPLYGLIVKKPIAGQWNAGHLPVRVAKKHLTDAEIEYFSEGGSF
;
A
#
# COMPACT_ATOMS: atom_id res chain seq x y z
N MET A 1 -38.23 19.41 -0.80
CA MET A 1 -37.33 18.48 -1.52
C MET A 1 -35.92 19.05 -1.45
N ALA A 2 -35.05 18.46 -0.64
CA ALA A 2 -33.66 18.91 -0.50
C ALA A 2 -32.84 18.38 -1.69
N LYS A 3 -32.20 19.28 -2.44
CA LYS A 3 -31.26 18.91 -3.49
C LYS A 3 -29.98 18.41 -2.81
N THR A 4 -29.73 17.12 -2.87
CA THR A 4 -28.45 16.53 -2.44
C THR A 4 -27.35 17.07 -3.34
N ASN A 5 -26.49 17.94 -2.80
CA ASN A 5 -25.25 18.35 -3.44
C ASN A 5 -24.33 17.14 -3.53
N GLN A 6 -24.38 16.41 -4.65
CA GLN A 6 -23.35 15.45 -4.98
C GLN A 6 -22.07 16.24 -5.27
N ILE A 7 -21.09 16.13 -4.38
CA ILE A 7 -19.74 16.63 -4.61
C ILE A 7 -19.21 15.87 -5.85
N PRO A 8 -18.75 16.56 -6.90
CA PRO A 8 -18.28 15.88 -8.10
C PRO A 8 -17.09 14.98 -7.75
N PHE A 9 -17.18 13.72 -8.16
CA PHE A 9 -16.09 12.75 -8.03
C PHE A 9 -14.92 13.21 -8.91
N ASN A 10 -13.83 13.65 -8.27
CA ASN A 10 -12.59 13.95 -8.97
C ASN A 10 -11.68 12.70 -8.88
N PRO A 11 -11.48 11.95 -9.98
CA PRO A 11 -10.69 10.71 -9.96
C PRO A 11 -9.24 10.93 -9.51
N SER A 12 -8.71 12.15 -9.69
CA SER A 12 -7.39 12.58 -9.20
C SER A 12 -7.29 12.50 -7.67
N ASN A 13 -8.40 12.73 -6.96
CA ASN A 13 -8.44 12.67 -5.50
C ASN A 13 -8.53 11.21 -5.02
N ALA A 14 -9.21 10.33 -5.76
CA ALA A 14 -9.42 8.95 -5.30
C ALA A 14 -8.10 8.17 -5.12
N PHE A 15 -7.19 8.24 -6.11
CA PHE A 15 -5.88 7.59 -6.00
C PHE A 15 -5.02 8.18 -4.86
N HIS A 16 -5.05 9.51 -4.71
CA HIS A 16 -4.37 10.19 -3.60
C HIS A 16 -4.93 9.77 -2.23
N ASP A 17 -6.25 9.73 -2.10
CA ASP A 17 -6.94 9.29 -0.88
C ASP A 17 -6.63 7.82 -0.55
N ASP A 18 -6.48 6.97 -1.56
CA ASP A 18 -6.07 5.58 -1.38
C ASP A 18 -4.62 5.46 -0.87
N ILE A 19 -3.69 6.25 -1.40
CA ILE A 19 -2.31 6.33 -0.89
C ILE A 19 -2.30 6.82 0.56
N GLN A 20 -3.01 7.91 0.86
CA GLN A 20 -3.10 8.45 2.21
C GLN A 20 -3.69 7.43 3.19
N ARG A 21 -4.68 6.65 2.75
CA ARG A 21 -5.25 5.55 3.55
C ARG A 21 -4.20 4.49 3.87
N VAL A 22 -3.43 4.03 2.88
CA VAL A 22 -2.35 3.06 3.10
C VAL A 22 -1.33 3.60 4.10
N GLN A 23 -0.89 4.84 3.93
CA GLN A 23 0.09 5.48 4.82
C GLN A 23 -0.44 5.64 6.24
N SER A 24 -1.69 6.07 6.41
CA SER A 24 -2.30 6.26 7.73
C SER A 24 -2.36 4.93 8.50
N ILE A 25 -2.74 3.83 7.82
CA ILE A 25 -2.77 2.51 8.45
C ILE A 25 -1.35 2.02 8.76
N ASN A 26 -0.38 2.29 7.88
CA ASN A 26 1.02 1.95 8.11
C ASN A 26 1.59 2.66 9.35
N GLN A 27 1.28 3.95 9.53
CA GLN A 27 1.67 4.69 10.74
C GLN A 27 1.00 4.12 11.98
N GLY A 28 -0.30 3.80 11.92
CA GLY A 28 -1.00 3.13 13.01
C GLY A 28 -0.35 1.79 13.38
N TRP A 29 0.07 1.00 12.40
CA TRP A 29 0.81 -0.25 12.64
C TRP A 29 2.15 0.01 13.33
N LYS A 30 2.95 0.98 12.86
CA LYS A 30 4.25 1.32 13.48
C LYS A 30 4.09 1.70 14.95
N LEU A 31 3.15 2.59 15.25
CA LEU A 31 2.84 2.99 16.63
C LEU A 31 2.39 1.79 17.48
N ALA A 32 1.52 0.94 16.95
CA ALA A 32 1.09 -0.26 17.67
C ALA A 32 2.26 -1.23 17.91
N ALA A 33 3.17 -1.38 16.95
CA ALA A 33 4.36 -2.22 17.10
C ALA A 33 5.32 -1.70 18.17
N GLU A 34 5.52 -0.38 18.26
CA GLU A 34 6.29 0.27 19.33
C GLU A 34 5.66 0.01 20.71
N LEU A 35 4.34 0.15 20.83
CA LEU A 35 3.64 -0.16 22.08
C LEU A 35 3.75 -1.64 22.48
N VAL A 36 3.76 -2.56 21.52
CA VAL A 36 4.00 -3.99 21.77
C VAL A 36 5.43 -4.22 22.27
N ALA A 37 6.43 -3.57 21.66
CA ALA A 37 7.82 -3.66 22.11
C ALA A 37 8.01 -3.14 23.54
N CYS A 38 7.23 -2.14 23.94
CA CYS A 38 7.17 -1.63 25.31
C CYS A 38 6.26 -2.45 26.26
N ASN A 39 5.79 -3.64 25.84
CA ASN A 39 4.84 -4.48 26.58
C ASN A 39 3.56 -3.76 27.02
N SER A 40 3.19 -2.68 26.34
CA SER A 40 2.08 -1.79 26.71
C SER A 40 0.75 -2.21 26.08
N VAL A 41 0.78 -3.01 25.01
CA VAL A 41 -0.42 -3.57 24.35
C VAL A 41 -0.15 -4.98 23.83
N HIS A 42 -1.22 -5.76 23.64
CA HIS A 42 -1.14 -7.09 23.03
C HIS A 42 -0.86 -7.00 21.52
N SER A 43 -0.08 -7.93 20.97
CA SER A 43 0.37 -7.93 19.56
C SER A 43 -0.76 -7.97 18.51
N ALA A 44 -1.94 -8.46 18.91
CA ALA A 44 -3.10 -8.63 18.04
C ALA A 44 -3.51 -7.35 17.28
N LEU A 45 -3.38 -6.17 17.90
CA LEU A 45 -3.68 -4.89 17.24
C LEU A 45 -2.66 -4.60 16.13
N ALA A 46 -1.37 -4.71 16.45
CA ALA A 46 -0.29 -4.48 15.48
C ALA A 46 -0.40 -5.45 14.30
N ASP A 47 -0.69 -6.73 14.55
CA ASP A 47 -0.90 -7.72 13.50
C ASP A 47 -2.11 -7.43 12.63
N SER A 48 -3.22 -6.98 13.24
CA SER A 48 -4.42 -6.59 12.50
C SER A 48 -4.18 -5.39 11.59
N LEU A 49 -3.48 -4.37 12.08
CA LEU A 49 -3.13 -3.17 11.31
C LEU A 49 -2.14 -3.50 10.18
N LYS A 50 -1.12 -4.32 10.44
CA LYS A 50 -0.19 -4.83 9.43
C LYS A 50 -0.93 -5.56 8.31
N ASN A 51 -1.84 -6.46 8.67
CA ASN A 51 -2.65 -7.21 7.70
C ASN A 51 -3.60 -6.29 6.92
N LEU A 52 -4.22 -5.31 7.58
CA LEU A 52 -5.09 -4.34 6.93
C LEU A 52 -4.31 -3.48 5.92
N LYS A 53 -3.16 -2.95 6.32
CA LYS A 53 -2.25 -2.20 5.44
C LYS A 53 -1.86 -3.02 4.22
N ASN A 54 -1.48 -4.28 4.41
CA ASN A 54 -1.13 -5.17 3.31
C ASN A 54 -2.30 -5.37 2.34
N ARG A 55 -3.52 -5.60 2.84
CA ARG A 55 -4.72 -5.73 1.99
C ARG A 55 -5.05 -4.45 1.23
N GLN A 56 -4.84 -3.28 1.84
CA GLN A 56 -5.03 -2.00 1.15
C GLN A 56 -3.99 -1.78 0.05
N GLN A 57 -2.73 -2.16 0.26
CA GLN A 57 -1.70 -2.13 -0.77
C GLN A 57 -2.04 -3.05 -1.96
N ILE A 58 -2.54 -4.26 -1.68
CA ILE A 58 -3.02 -5.18 -2.73
C ILE A 58 -4.19 -4.58 -3.50
N ARG A 59 -5.15 -3.95 -2.81
CA ARG A 59 -6.27 -3.28 -3.49
C ARG A 59 -5.78 -2.14 -4.39
N LEU A 60 -4.89 -1.30 -3.86
CA LEU A 60 -4.29 -0.17 -4.58
C LEU A 60 -3.60 -0.63 -5.89
N LEU A 61 -2.86 -1.76 -5.84
CA LEU A 61 -2.25 -2.34 -7.04
C LEU A 61 -3.30 -2.78 -8.06
N ARG A 62 -4.33 -3.52 -7.64
CA ARG A 62 -5.39 -3.98 -8.56
C ARG A 62 -6.17 -2.86 -9.21
N GLU A 63 -6.35 -1.74 -8.52
CA GLU A 63 -7.14 -0.61 -8.99
C GLU A 63 -6.33 0.34 -9.89
N HIS A 64 -5.00 0.46 -9.65
CA HIS A 64 -4.21 1.56 -10.21
C HIS A 64 -2.92 1.14 -10.91
N ALA A 65 -2.50 -0.12 -10.81
CA ALA A 65 -1.31 -0.62 -11.49
C ALA A 65 -1.59 -1.09 -12.93
N PRO A 66 -0.59 -1.01 -13.83
CA PRO A 66 0.73 -0.42 -13.64
C PRO A 66 0.73 1.10 -13.91
N HIS A 67 -0.41 1.71 -14.23
CA HIS A 67 -0.48 3.05 -14.83
C HIS A 67 -0.13 4.19 -13.88
N ASN A 68 -0.52 4.07 -12.62
CA ASN A 68 -0.27 5.10 -11.60
C ASN A 68 0.73 4.63 -10.55
N ILE A 69 0.75 3.32 -10.28
CA ILE A 69 1.61 2.68 -9.29
C ILE A 69 2.14 1.35 -9.81
N PHE A 70 3.32 0.91 -9.39
CA PHE A 70 3.89 -0.37 -9.79
C PHE A 70 4.74 -0.98 -8.66
N LEU A 71 5.00 -2.28 -8.76
CA LEU A 71 5.91 -3.01 -7.89
C LEU A 71 7.34 -2.86 -8.39
N GLN A 72 8.25 -2.52 -7.47
CA GLN A 72 9.69 -2.52 -7.70
C GLN A 72 10.35 -3.28 -6.56
N VAL A 73 11.31 -4.16 -6.85
CA VAL A 73 12.06 -4.85 -5.79
C VAL A 73 12.86 -3.80 -5.01
N ASP A 74 12.74 -3.82 -3.68
CA ASP A 74 13.52 -2.97 -2.81
C ASP A 74 14.85 -3.66 -2.49
N HIS A 75 15.91 -3.21 -3.16
CA HIS A 75 17.27 -3.74 -3.01
C HIS A 75 18.05 -3.12 -1.84
N GLU A 76 17.54 -2.03 -1.26
CA GLU A 76 18.22 -1.28 -0.20
C GLU A 76 17.58 -1.51 1.18
N THR A 77 16.65 -2.48 1.26
CA THR A 77 15.95 -2.77 2.51
C THR A 77 16.88 -3.42 3.54
N GLU A 78 16.84 -2.91 4.78
CA GLU A 78 17.45 -3.55 5.96
C GLU A 78 16.58 -4.70 6.51
N SER A 79 15.46 -5.03 5.85
CA SER A 79 14.56 -6.08 6.30
C SER A 79 15.14 -7.48 6.06
N ASP A 80 14.95 -8.37 7.03
CA ASP A 80 15.28 -9.79 6.89
C ASP A 80 14.43 -10.52 5.83
N GLU A 81 13.34 -9.92 5.35
CA GLU A 81 12.53 -10.46 4.24
C GLU A 81 12.56 -9.53 3.02
N PRO A 82 12.58 -10.08 1.79
CA PRO A 82 12.57 -9.26 0.59
C PRO A 82 11.25 -8.51 0.47
N LEU A 83 11.35 -7.24 0.07
CA LEU A 83 10.22 -6.33 -0.06
C LEU A 83 10.08 -5.84 -1.50
N TYR A 84 8.84 -5.57 -1.89
CA TYR A 84 8.54 -4.68 -3.00
C TYR A 84 8.24 -3.28 -2.48
N GLY A 85 8.81 -2.25 -3.09
CA GLY A 85 8.26 -0.89 -3.03
C GLY A 85 7.04 -0.76 -3.93
N LEU A 86 6.04 -0.01 -3.48
CA LEU A 86 4.90 0.40 -4.30
C LEU A 86 5.17 1.82 -4.83
N ILE A 87 5.70 1.91 -6.05
CA ILE A 87 6.25 3.14 -6.62
C ILE A 87 5.18 3.89 -7.40
N VAL A 88 4.97 5.16 -7.05
CA VAL A 88 4.01 6.07 -7.68
C VAL A 88 4.70 6.77 -8.85
N LYS A 89 4.21 6.52 -10.09
CA LYS A 89 4.83 7.04 -11.32
C LYS A 89 4.88 8.56 -11.40
N LYS A 90 3.85 9.23 -10.87
CA LYS A 90 3.76 10.69 -10.78
C LYS A 90 3.60 11.06 -9.32
N PRO A 91 4.68 11.49 -8.63
CA PRO A 91 4.62 11.77 -7.21
C PRO A 91 3.52 12.78 -6.86
N ILE A 92 2.77 12.48 -5.80
CA ILE A 92 1.69 13.34 -5.31
C ILE A 92 2.16 13.96 -4.00
N ALA A 93 2.21 15.30 -3.94
CA ALA A 93 2.78 16.03 -2.80
C ALA A 93 4.20 15.52 -2.40
N GLY A 94 5.02 15.17 -3.40
CA GLY A 94 6.38 14.63 -3.20
C GLY A 94 6.43 13.14 -2.81
N GLN A 95 5.29 12.48 -2.64
CA GLN A 95 5.23 11.06 -2.30
C GLN A 95 5.38 10.20 -3.55
N TRP A 96 6.53 9.54 -3.66
CA TRP A 96 6.85 8.63 -4.77
C TRP A 96 6.75 7.15 -4.38
N ASN A 97 6.61 6.83 -3.08
CA ASN A 97 6.50 5.46 -2.56
C ASN A 97 5.29 5.35 -1.60
N ALA A 98 4.33 4.49 -1.94
CA ALA A 98 3.12 4.26 -1.13
C ALA A 98 3.35 3.26 0.02
N GLY A 99 4.55 2.72 0.15
CA GLY A 99 4.99 1.81 1.19
C GLY A 99 5.51 0.49 0.64
N HIS A 100 6.11 -0.32 1.51
CA HIS A 100 6.69 -1.60 1.15
C HIS A 100 5.71 -2.75 1.35
N LEU A 101 5.73 -3.78 0.51
CA LEU A 101 4.92 -4.98 0.63
C LEU A 101 5.85 -6.21 0.62
N PRO A 102 5.82 -7.08 1.64
CA PRO A 102 6.65 -8.28 1.63
C PRO A 102 6.36 -9.17 0.42
N VAL A 103 7.40 -9.67 -0.24
CA VAL A 103 7.27 -10.55 -1.42
C VAL A 103 6.39 -11.76 -1.09
N ARG A 104 6.54 -12.34 0.12
CA ARG A 104 5.71 -13.45 0.61
C ARG A 104 4.23 -13.09 0.68
N VAL A 105 3.90 -11.86 1.08
CA VAL A 105 2.51 -11.39 1.15
C VAL A 105 1.96 -11.13 -0.25
N ALA A 106 2.75 -10.53 -1.15
CA ALA A 106 2.39 -10.37 -2.55
C ALA A 106 2.04 -11.73 -3.18
N LYS A 107 2.94 -12.72 -3.08
CA LYS A 107 2.74 -14.09 -3.59
C LYS A 107 1.57 -14.85 -2.96
N LYS A 108 1.15 -14.45 -1.74
CA LYS A 108 -0.01 -15.05 -1.08
C LYS A 108 -1.34 -14.51 -1.62
N HIS A 109 -1.36 -13.26 -2.09
CA HIS A 109 -2.60 -12.54 -2.41
C HIS A 109 -2.75 -12.17 -3.88
N LEU A 110 -1.66 -12.22 -4.65
CA LEU A 110 -1.58 -11.98 -6.07
C LEU A 110 -1.12 -13.25 -6.78
N THR A 111 -1.63 -13.45 -7.98
CA THR A 111 -1.09 -14.44 -8.92
C THR A 111 0.26 -13.98 -9.48
N ASP A 112 1.06 -14.91 -10.00
CA ASP A 112 2.32 -14.56 -10.65
C ASP A 112 2.11 -13.62 -11.85
N ALA A 113 1.04 -13.81 -12.62
CA ALA A 113 0.66 -12.92 -13.72
C ALA A 113 0.29 -11.51 -13.24
N GLU A 114 -0.41 -11.36 -12.12
CA GLU A 114 -0.66 -10.05 -11.50
C GLU A 114 0.65 -9.41 -11.05
N ILE A 115 1.55 -10.16 -10.42
CA ILE A 115 2.85 -9.63 -9.96
C ILE A 115 3.68 -9.15 -11.15
N GLU A 116 3.73 -9.91 -12.23
CA GLU A 116 4.41 -9.54 -13.48
C GLU A 116 3.79 -8.28 -14.09
N TYR A 117 2.46 -8.25 -14.24
CA TYR A 117 1.74 -7.10 -14.79
C TYR A 117 1.90 -5.83 -13.95
N PHE A 118 1.92 -5.97 -12.62
CA PHE A 118 2.08 -4.84 -11.71
C PHE A 118 3.52 -4.38 -11.58
N SER A 119 4.52 -5.13 -12.06
CA SER A 119 5.93 -4.77 -11.97
C SER A 119 6.35 -3.82 -13.09
N GLU A 120 7.41 -3.02 -12.85
CA GLU A 120 7.97 -2.16 -13.89
C GLU A 120 8.48 -3.00 -15.07
N GLY A 121 7.97 -2.75 -16.28
CA GLY A 121 8.40 -3.47 -17.49
C GLY A 121 7.57 -4.71 -17.86
N GLY A 122 6.42 -4.95 -17.21
CA GLY A 122 5.43 -5.92 -17.67
C GLY A 122 5.03 -5.64 -19.12
N SER A 123 5.58 -6.44 -20.05
CA SER A 123 5.41 -6.27 -21.48
C SER A 123 4.15 -7.02 -21.92
N PHE A 124 3.19 -6.29 -22.49
CA PHE A 124 2.11 -6.86 -23.30
C PHE A 124 2.11 -6.15 -24.66
#